data_AF-A0A8C6BZH7-F1
#
_entry.id   AF-A0A8C6BZH7-F1
#
_cell.length_a   1.000
_cell.length_b   1.000
_cell.length_c   1.000
_cell.angle_alpha   90.00
_cell.angle_beta   90.00
_cell.angle_gamma   90.00
#
_symmetry.space_group_name_H-M   'P 1'
#
loop_
_entity.id
_entity.type
_entity.pdbx_description
1 polymer ?
#
loop_
_entity_poly.entity_id
_entity_poly.type
_entity_poly.pdbx_seq_one_letter_code
_entity_poly.pdbx_strand_id
1 'polypeptide(L)'
;MADTNKLNINSLIQWLLEVRGSKLAAVVDEKTFCCHGSLSPGLQSMEQIPRAVRPTDIPDQGLLCDLLWSDPGKDVLGWGENDRGVVLHIWC
;
A
#
# COMPACT_ATOMS: atom_id res chain seq x y z
N MET A 1 16.90 19.66 -0.45
CA MET A 1 18.12 18.85 -0.64
C MET A 1 17.76 17.44 -0.24
N ALA A 2 17.75 16.50 -1.18
CA ALA A 2 17.50 15.09 -0.87
C ALA A 2 18.76 14.52 -0.23
N ASP A 3 18.67 14.08 1.03
CA ASP A 3 19.74 13.37 1.72
C ASP A 3 20.02 12.05 1.00
N THR A 4 21.10 12.01 0.23
CA THR A 4 21.54 10.87 -0.60
C THR A 4 22.06 9.67 0.20
N ASN A 5 22.02 9.69 1.54
CA ASN A 5 22.60 8.66 2.41
C ASN A 5 21.58 7.78 3.16
N LYS A 6 20.29 7.82 2.80
CA LYS A 6 19.31 6.82 3.25
C LYS A 6 18.40 6.40 2.09
N LEU A 7 18.95 5.64 1.14
CA LEU A 7 18.13 4.85 0.23
C LEU A 7 17.48 3.71 1.03
N ASN A 8 16.44 4.04 1.79
CA ASN A 8 15.56 3.04 2.35
C ASN A 8 14.55 2.63 1.26
N ILE A 9 14.08 1.38 1.30
CA ILE A 9 13.19 0.83 0.28
C ILE A 9 11.89 1.66 0.17
N ASN A 10 11.47 2.27 1.27
CA ASN A 10 10.26 3.10 1.35
C ASN A 10 10.40 4.38 0.54
N SER A 11 11.56 5.05 0.62
CA SER A 11 11.88 6.25 -0.13
C SER A 11 12.03 5.95 -1.63
N LEU A 12 12.51 4.76 -1.99
CA LEU A 12 12.56 4.32 -3.38
C LEU A 12 11.15 4.05 -3.93
N ILE A 13 10.30 3.36 -3.17
CA ILE A 13 8.90 3.09 -3.54
C ILE A 13 8.14 4.40 -3.68
N GLN A 14 8.25 5.29 -2.70
CA GLN A 14 7.64 6.61 -2.73
C GLN A 14 8.09 7.41 -3.94
N TRP A 15 9.40 7.44 -4.24
CA TRP A 15 9.93 8.08 -5.44
C TRP A 15 9.40 7.45 -6.74
N LEU A 16 9.32 6.12 -6.83
CA LEU A 16 8.77 5.43 -8.01
C LEU A 16 7.27 5.70 -8.21
N LEU A 17 6.53 5.95 -7.15
CA LEU A 17 5.11 6.28 -7.19
C LEU A 17 4.89 7.72 -7.60
N GLU A 18 5.63 8.65 -6.99
CA GLU A 18 5.55 10.09 -7.26
C GLU A 18 6.07 10.43 -8.66
N VAL A 19 7.21 9.86 -9.08
CA VAL A 19 7.88 10.21 -10.36
C VAL A 19 7.37 9.41 -11.55
N ARG A 20 6.94 8.16 -11.37
CA ARG A 20 6.54 7.28 -12.50
C ARG A 20 5.05 6.94 -12.55
N GLY A 21 4.23 7.35 -11.58
CA GLY A 21 2.81 7.02 -11.55
C GLY A 21 2.53 5.50 -11.53
N SER A 22 3.49 4.72 -11.00
CA SER A 22 3.42 3.25 -10.97
C SER A 22 2.17 2.79 -10.20
N LYS A 23 1.54 1.69 -10.63
CA LYS A 23 0.36 1.13 -9.95
C LYS A 23 0.74 0.51 -8.61
N LEU A 24 0.00 0.87 -7.56
CA LEU A 24 0.19 0.42 -6.17
C LEU A 24 -0.31 -1.01 -5.95
N ALA A 25 -1.32 -1.37 -6.72
CA ALA A 25 -1.86 -2.70 -6.74
C ALA A 25 -2.40 -3.02 -8.14
N ALA A 26 -2.52 -4.31 -8.44
CA ALA A 26 -3.03 -4.81 -9.70
C ALA A 26 -3.75 -6.15 -9.49
N VAL A 27 -4.73 -6.44 -10.34
CA VAL A 27 -5.31 -7.77 -10.47
C VAL A 27 -4.76 -8.39 -11.75
N VAL A 28 -4.12 -9.55 -11.62
CA VAL A 28 -3.54 -10.33 -12.71
C VAL A 28 -4.46 -11.52 -12.99
N ASP A 29 -4.79 -11.73 -14.26
CA ASP A 29 -5.64 -12.84 -14.73
C ASP A 29 -7.02 -12.92 -14.04
N GLU A 30 -7.53 -11.80 -13.52
CA GLU A 30 -8.78 -11.72 -12.73
C GLU A 30 -8.80 -12.63 -11.48
N LYS A 31 -7.66 -13.21 -11.11
CA LYS A 31 -7.54 -14.22 -10.05
C LYS A 31 -6.58 -13.81 -8.95
N THR A 32 -5.50 -13.11 -9.31
CA THR A 32 -4.41 -12.83 -8.38
C THR A 32 -4.34 -11.34 -8.11
N PHE A 33 -4.49 -10.97 -6.84
CA PHE A 33 -4.27 -9.61 -6.39
C PHE A 33 -2.81 -9.41 -5.99
N CYS A 34 -2.15 -8.40 -6.56
CA CYS A 34 -0.78 -8.01 -6.24
C CYS A 34 -0.79 -6.60 -5.66
N CYS A 35 -0.25 -6.43 -4.46
CA CYS A 35 0.02 -5.13 -3.84
C CYS A 35 1.38 -5.19 -3.13
N HIS A 36 1.89 -4.04 -2.69
CA HIS A 36 3.18 -4.00 -2.00
C HIS A 36 3.10 -4.50 -0.56
N GLY A 37 2.08 -4.03 0.17
CA GLY A 37 1.77 -4.45 1.54
C GLY A 37 0.70 -5.55 1.56
N SER A 38 -0.47 -5.21 2.08
CA SER A 38 -1.60 -6.13 2.28
C SER A 38 -2.94 -5.48 1.88
N LEU A 39 -4.05 -6.11 2.25
CA LEU A 39 -5.40 -5.62 2.03
C LEU A 39 -5.74 -4.43 2.95
N SER A 40 -6.72 -3.62 2.52
CA SER A 40 -7.22 -2.45 3.25
C SER A 40 -8.70 -2.60 3.59
N PRO A 41 -9.19 -2.11 4.76
CA PRO A 41 -10.61 -2.03 5.07
C PRO A 41 -11.36 -1.09 4.12
N GLY A 42 -10.64 -0.14 3.49
CA GLY A 42 -11.18 0.76 2.49
C GLY A 42 -11.32 0.13 1.10
N LEU A 43 -10.80 -1.08 0.89
CA LEU A 43 -10.90 -1.80 -0.39
C LEU A 43 -12.22 -2.57 -0.44
N GLN A 44 -13.27 -1.92 -0.95
CA GLN A 44 -14.61 -2.50 -1.12
C GLN A 44 -14.80 -3.09 -2.53
N SER A 45 -14.05 -2.61 -3.51
CA SER A 45 -14.11 -3.07 -4.90
C SER A 45 -12.75 -2.93 -5.60
N MET A 46 -12.40 -3.93 -6.41
CA MET A 46 -11.17 -3.91 -7.21
C MET A 46 -11.15 -2.80 -8.26
N GLU A 47 -12.32 -2.23 -8.59
CA GLU A 47 -12.44 -1.07 -9.47
C GLU A 47 -11.88 0.22 -8.84
N GLN A 48 -11.73 0.28 -7.51
CA GLN A 48 -11.17 1.44 -6.83
C GLN A 48 -9.69 1.65 -7.15
N ILE A 49 -8.94 0.56 -7.39
CA ILE A 49 -7.50 0.58 -7.64
C ILE A 49 -7.13 1.30 -8.96
N PRO A 50 -7.74 0.95 -10.12
CA PRO A 50 -7.46 1.66 -11.38
C PRO A 50 -8.06 3.07 -11.42
N ARG A 51 -9.05 3.39 -10.58
CA ARG A 51 -9.66 4.74 -10.48
C ARG A 51 -8.82 5.74 -9.69
N ALA A 52 -7.82 5.31 -8.94
CA ALA A 52 -6.91 6.19 -8.23
C ALA A 52 -6.09 7.04 -9.22
N VAL A 53 -6.32 8.36 -9.20
CA VAL A 53 -5.60 9.34 -10.04
C VAL A 53 -4.13 9.40 -9.62
N ARG A 54 -3.22 9.47 -10.61
CA ARG A 54 -1.77 9.55 -10.41
C ARG A 54 -1.16 10.60 -11.36
N PRO A 55 -0.05 11.27 -10.99
CA PRO A 55 0.65 11.16 -9.69
C PRO A 55 -0.18 11.76 -8.55
N THR A 56 -0.12 11.14 -7.38
CA THR A 56 -0.76 11.63 -6.15
C THR A 56 0.20 11.40 -4.99
N ASP A 57 0.20 12.32 -4.05
CA ASP A 57 0.86 12.11 -2.76
C ASP A 57 0.15 10.97 -2.03
N ILE A 58 0.92 10.18 -1.28
CA ILE A 58 0.41 9.06 -0.50
C ILE A 58 -0.07 9.63 0.85
N PRO A 59 -1.36 9.50 1.20
CA PRO A 59 -1.84 9.98 2.48
C PRO A 59 -1.28 9.15 3.63
N ASP A 60 -1.24 9.72 4.84
CA ASP A 60 -0.78 9.02 6.06
C ASP A 60 -1.74 7.90 6.50
N GLN A 61 -2.98 7.88 5.98
CA GLN A 61 -4.02 6.90 6.30
C GLN A 61 -4.91 6.61 5.07
N GLY A 62 -5.53 5.42 5.07
CA GLY A 62 -6.53 5.02 4.09
C GLY A 62 -5.99 4.12 2.97
N LEU A 63 -6.82 3.84 1.96
CA LEU A 63 -6.60 2.76 0.99
C LEU A 63 -5.18 2.72 0.39
N LEU A 64 -4.64 3.86 -0.05
CA LEU A 64 -3.31 3.90 -0.68
C LEU A 64 -2.18 3.62 0.31
N CYS A 65 -2.33 4.08 1.55
CA CYS A 65 -1.40 3.86 2.65
C CYS A 65 -1.37 2.38 3.05
N ASP A 66 -2.55 1.80 3.23
CA ASP A 66 -2.74 0.40 3.63
C ASP A 66 -2.16 -0.58 2.59
N LEU A 67 -2.43 -0.32 1.30
CA LEU A 67 -1.89 -1.13 0.20
C LEU A 67 -0.35 -1.14 0.12
N LEU A 68 0.31 -0.18 0.78
CA LEU A 68 1.77 -0.06 0.84
C LEU A 68 2.36 -0.59 2.14
N TRP A 69 1.70 -0.30 3.25
CA TRP A 69 2.33 -0.40 4.57
C TRP A 69 1.70 -1.44 5.48
N SER A 70 0.57 -2.04 5.10
CA SER A 70 -0.05 -3.13 5.86
C SER A 70 0.75 -4.42 5.76
N ASP A 71 0.90 -5.12 6.89
CA ASP A 71 1.58 -6.42 6.98
C ASP A 71 0.57 -7.52 7.39
N PRO A 72 0.63 -8.75 6.82
CA PRO A 72 -0.24 -9.84 7.26
C PRO A 72 0.10 -10.27 8.70
N GLY A 73 -0.89 -10.33 9.60
CA GLY A 73 -0.70 -10.62 11.02
C GLY A 73 -1.18 -12.02 11.38
N LYS A 74 -0.28 -12.91 11.80
CA LYS A 74 -0.58 -14.34 11.99
C LYS A 74 -1.62 -14.66 13.06
N ASP A 75 -1.78 -13.78 14.04
CA ASP A 75 -2.62 -13.98 15.21
C ASP A 75 -3.70 -12.90 15.35
N VAL A 76 -3.97 -12.15 14.26
CA VAL A 76 -4.94 -11.06 14.26
C VAL A 76 -6.18 -11.44 13.46
N LEU A 77 -7.33 -11.48 14.16
CA LEU A 77 -8.65 -11.59 13.56
C LEU A 77 -9.16 -10.21 13.16
N GLY A 78 -9.39 -10.00 11.87
CA GLY A 78 -9.90 -8.74 11.35
C GLY A 78 -8.78 -7.72 11.15
N TRP A 79 -8.87 -6.58 11.83
CA TRP A 79 -8.11 -5.37 11.58
C TRP A 79 -7.47 -4.88 12.88
N GLY A 80 -6.15 -4.65 12.93
CA GLY A 80 -5.46 -4.15 14.13
C GLY A 80 -4.13 -3.47 13.83
N GLU A 81 -3.72 -2.50 14.66
CA GLU A 81 -2.50 -1.70 14.44
C GLU A 81 -1.24 -2.57 14.31
N ASN A 82 -0.35 -2.21 13.38
CA ASN A 82 0.97 -2.86 13.26
C ASN A 82 2.06 -2.08 14.01
N ASP A 83 3.18 -2.75 14.27
CA ASP A 83 4.35 -2.16 14.93
C ASP A 83 5.02 -1.01 14.14
N ARG A 84 4.64 -0.79 12.86
CA ARG A 84 5.10 0.37 12.09
C ARG A 84 4.33 1.64 12.43
N GLY A 85 3.28 1.55 13.24
CA GLY A 85 2.47 2.68 13.68
C GLY A 85 1.59 3.27 12.56
N VAL A 86 1.44 2.56 11.43
CA VAL A 86 0.74 3.11 10.26
C VAL A 86 -0.50 2.28 9.88
N VAL A 87 -0.50 0.95 9.74
CA VAL A 87 -1.79 0.26 9.48
C VAL A 87 -1.87 -1.27 9.68
N LEU A 88 -3.06 -1.67 10.14
CA LEU A 88 -3.90 -2.86 9.94
C LEU A 88 -3.29 -4.19 9.43
N HIS A 89 -3.23 -5.16 10.34
CA HIS A 89 -3.06 -6.59 10.09
C HIS A 89 -4.30 -7.23 9.43
N ILE A 90 -4.09 -8.25 8.58
CA ILE A 90 -5.11 -9.22 8.14
C ILE A 90 -4.54 -10.65 8.20
N TRP A 91 -5.36 -11.64 8.58
CA TRP A 91 -5.18 -13.06 8.29
C TRP A 91 -6.15 -13.50 7.17
N CYS A 92 -5.69 -14.42 6.32
CA CYS A 92 -6.52 -15.13 5.34
C CYS A 92 -7.09 -16.40 5.95
#